data_AF-A0A9W6YB05-F1
#
_entry.id   AF-A0A9W6YB05-F1
#
_cell.length_a   1.000
_cell.length_b   1.000
_cell.length_c   1.000
_cell.angle_alpha   90.00
_cell.angle_beta   90.00
_cell.angle_gamma   90.00
#
_symmetry.space_group_name_H-M   'P 1'
#
loop_
_entity.id
_entity.type
_entity.pdbx_description
1 polymer ?
#
loop_
_entity_poly.entity_id
_entity_poly.type
_entity_poly.pdbx_seq_one_letter_code
_entity_poly.pdbx_strand_id
1 'polypeptide(L)'
;MSEYKRKELSGELQPDPFLVENPNRFVLFPFQEHVWPMYKKARTSSWTAEELDLVHDLKDWANLTDNERFFIKHVLAFFAASDGIVNENLAMNLSNEVLGPEARCFYGFQIAIKYIHSEVYSLLIDTHINDRVRSSTTSVMRC
;
A
#
# COMPACT_ATOMS: atom_id res chain seq x y z
N MET A 1 -25.00 4.60 0.18
CA MET A 1 -25.00 4.32 -1.28
C MET A 1 -24.84 5.63 -2.04
N SER A 2 -23.83 5.72 -2.91
CA SER A 2 -23.52 6.94 -3.68
C SER A 2 -24.66 7.32 -4.63
N GLU A 3 -24.71 8.58 -5.08
CA GLU A 3 -25.65 9.02 -6.11
C GLU A 3 -25.46 8.24 -7.41
N TYR A 4 -24.21 7.95 -7.78
CA TYR A 4 -23.85 7.18 -8.96
C TYR A 4 -24.47 5.77 -8.93
N LYS A 5 -24.34 5.06 -7.80
CA LYS A 5 -24.91 3.72 -7.64
C LYS A 5 -26.44 3.74 -7.66
N ARG A 6 -27.08 4.81 -7.17
CA ARG A 6 -28.53 4.99 -7.28
C ARG A 6 -28.99 5.13 -8.74
N LYS A 7 -28.26 5.90 -9.55
CA LYS A 7 -28.53 6.08 -10.99
C LYS A 7 -28.28 4.82 -11.82
N GLU A 8 -27.25 4.05 -11.45
CA GLU A 8 -27.01 2.72 -12.06
C GLU A 8 -28.17 1.76 -11.75
N LEU A 9 -28.62 1.70 -10.49
CA LEU A 9 -29.75 0.85 -10.08
C LEU A 9 -31.11 1.30 -10.65
N SER A 10 -31.30 2.60 -10.94
CA SER A 10 -32.51 3.10 -11.62
C SER A 10 -32.49 2.90 -13.14
N GLY A 11 -31.37 2.41 -13.70
CA GLY A 11 -31.19 2.21 -15.14
C GLY A 11 -30.85 3.49 -15.91
N GLU A 12 -30.61 4.61 -15.22
CA GLU A 12 -30.17 5.88 -15.84
C GLU A 12 -28.70 5.84 -16.28
N LEU A 13 -27.88 4.99 -15.67
CA LEU A 13 -26.49 4.76 -16.03
C LEU A 13 -26.26 3.30 -16.40
N GLN A 14 -25.39 3.07 -17.38
CA GLN A 14 -24.93 1.73 -17.71
C GLN A 14 -24.08 1.15 -16.56
N PRO A 15 -24.13 -0.16 -16.32
CA PRO A 15 -23.29 -0.80 -15.32
C PRO A 15 -21.80 -0.55 -15.57
N ASP A 16 -21.04 -0.30 -14.51
CA ASP A 16 -19.59 -0.08 -14.62
C ASP A 16 -18.91 -1.37 -15.14
N PRO A 17 -18.24 -1.34 -16.30
CA PRO A 17 -17.58 -2.51 -16.87
C PRO A 17 -16.55 -3.19 -15.95
N PHE A 18 -15.99 -2.47 -14.96
CA PHE A 18 -15.05 -3.01 -13.98
C PHE A 18 -15.73 -3.77 -12.83
N LEU A 19 -17.04 -3.55 -12.63
CA LEU A 19 -17.85 -4.11 -11.55
C LEU A 19 -18.83 -5.17 -12.03
N VAL A 20 -18.91 -5.43 -13.34
CA VAL A 20 -19.75 -6.49 -13.91
C VAL A 20 -19.04 -7.84 -13.80
N GLU A 21 -19.71 -8.82 -13.18
CA GLU A 21 -19.21 -10.18 -13.08
C GLU A 21 -19.06 -10.83 -14.47
N ASN A 22 -17.90 -11.44 -14.71
CA ASN A 22 -17.67 -12.28 -15.87
C ASN A 22 -17.17 -13.65 -15.40
N PRO A 23 -18.10 -14.59 -15.09
CA PRO A 23 -17.75 -15.90 -14.56
C PRO A 23 -17.00 -16.78 -15.58
N ASN A 24 -16.83 -16.34 -16.83
CA ASN A 24 -16.15 -17.12 -17.87
C ASN A 24 -14.72 -16.64 -18.14
N ARG A 25 -14.25 -15.59 -17.44
CA ARG A 25 -12.94 -14.96 -17.69
C ARG A 25 -11.90 -15.36 -16.63
N PHE A 26 -11.50 -16.62 -16.64
CA PHE A 26 -10.43 -17.16 -15.78
C PHE A 26 -9.03 -17.05 -16.39
N VAL A 27 -8.95 -16.86 -17.71
CA VAL A 27 -7.70 -16.65 -18.42
C VAL A 27 -7.45 -15.16 -18.60
N LEU A 28 -6.18 -14.79 -18.53
CA LEU A 28 -5.76 -13.40 -18.57
C LEU A 28 -5.83 -12.78 -19.98
N PHE A 29 -5.70 -13.62 -21.01
CA PHE A 29 -5.77 -13.18 -22.40
C PHE A 29 -7.20 -13.34 -22.97
N PRO A 30 -7.64 -12.43 -23.87
CA PRO A 30 -6.96 -11.21 -24.30
C PRO A 30 -7.03 -10.08 -23.25
N PHE A 31 -6.01 -9.21 -23.22
CA PHE A 31 -5.93 -8.11 -22.26
C PHE A 31 -6.86 -6.95 -22.60
N GLN A 32 -7.35 -6.25 -21.57
CA GLN A 32 -7.88 -4.89 -21.66
C GLN A 32 -6.74 -3.87 -21.72
N GLU A 33 -6.69 -3.07 -22.79
CA GLU A 33 -5.56 -2.20 -23.13
C GLU A 33 -5.22 -1.14 -22.09
N HIS A 34 -6.19 -0.67 -21.28
CA HIS A 34 -5.96 0.49 -20.41
C HIS A 34 -5.32 0.15 -19.06
N VAL A 35 -5.61 -1.02 -18.49
CA VAL A 35 -5.15 -1.39 -17.14
C VAL A 35 -3.85 -2.19 -17.18
N TRP A 36 -3.70 -3.06 -18.17
CA TRP A 36 -2.53 -3.94 -18.28
C TRP A 36 -1.19 -3.19 -18.34
N PRO A 37 -1.05 -2.07 -19.09
CA PRO A 37 0.18 -1.27 -19.09
C PRO A 37 0.53 -0.69 -17.71
N MET A 38 -0.47 -0.33 -16.90
CA MET A 38 -0.24 0.17 -15.54
C MET A 38 0.34 -0.92 -14.65
N TYR A 39 -0.20 -2.15 -14.73
CA TYR A 39 0.36 -3.31 -14.01
C TYR A 39 1.80 -3.57 -14.44
N LYS A 40 2.07 -3.56 -15.75
CA LYS A 40 3.42 -3.75 -16.28
C LYS A 40 4.38 -2.67 -15.80
N LYS A 41 3.95 -1.40 -15.76
CA LYS A 41 4.74 -0.29 -15.23
C LYS A 41 5.05 -0.49 -13.74
N ALA A 42 4.04 -0.80 -12.92
CA ALA A 42 4.21 -1.06 -11.49
C ALA A 42 5.19 -2.21 -11.25
N ARG A 43 5.05 -3.30 -12.01
CA ARG A 43 5.93 -4.47 -11.91
C ARG A 43 7.38 -4.18 -12.27
N THR A 44 7.63 -3.31 -13.26
CA THR A 44 8.99 -2.89 -13.62
C THR A 44 9.62 -1.99 -12.54
N SER A 45 8.80 -1.40 -11.67
CA SER A 45 9.24 -0.60 -10.52
C SER A 45 9.31 -1.40 -9.21
N SER A 46 9.40 -2.74 -9.29
CA SER A 46 9.58 -3.60 -8.12
C SER A 46 10.93 -3.39 -7.46
N TRP A 47 10.96 -3.54 -6.13
CA TRP A 47 12.15 -3.48 -5.30
C TRP A 47 11.92 -4.34 -4.05
N THR A 48 12.96 -4.59 -3.27
CA THR A 48 12.96 -5.39 -2.04
C THR A 48 13.53 -4.60 -0.87
N ALA A 49 13.12 -4.92 0.37
CA ALA A 49 13.59 -4.20 1.55
C ALA A 49 15.12 -4.30 1.71
N GLU A 50 15.72 -5.40 1.27
CA GLU A 50 17.15 -5.67 1.31
C GLU A 50 17.98 -4.77 0.37
N GLU A 51 17.34 -4.09 -0.59
CA GLU A 51 18.02 -3.11 -1.44
C GLU A 51 18.37 -1.80 -0.70
N LEU A 52 17.86 -1.60 0.51
CA LEU A 52 18.18 -0.42 1.33
C LEU A 52 19.45 -0.66 2.17
N ASP A 53 20.48 0.14 1.91
CA ASP A 53 21.66 0.23 2.77
C ASP A 53 21.46 1.31 3.83
N LEU A 54 21.35 0.88 5.09
CA LEU A 54 21.15 1.76 6.27
C LEU A 54 22.41 1.93 7.12
N VAL A 55 23.58 1.44 6.67
CA VAL A 55 24.82 1.42 7.47
C VAL A 55 25.25 2.84 7.86
N HIS A 56 25.04 3.81 6.97
CA HIS A 56 25.47 5.18 7.19
C HIS A 56 24.45 6.04 7.95
N ASP A 57 23.16 5.67 7.92
CA ASP A 57 22.06 6.44 8.49
C ASP A 57 22.18 6.63 10.01
N LEU A 58 22.72 5.64 10.73
CA LEU A 58 22.93 5.75 12.19
C LEU A 58 23.85 6.91 12.57
N LYS A 59 24.84 7.23 11.73
CA LYS A 59 25.75 8.35 11.96
C LYS A 59 25.01 9.68 11.77
N ASP A 60 24.22 9.80 10.72
CA ASP A 60 23.48 11.01 10.42
C ASP A 60 22.36 11.24 11.45
N TRP A 61 21.69 10.18 11.88
CA TRP A 61 20.70 10.21 12.96
C TRP A 61 21.23 10.76 14.27
N ALA A 62 22.48 10.42 14.62
CA ALA A 62 23.15 10.94 15.82
C ALA A 62 23.45 12.45 15.71
N ASN A 63 23.65 12.97 14.49
CA ASN A 63 23.96 14.38 14.25
C ASN A 63 22.71 15.28 14.16
N LEU A 64 21.51 14.70 14.07
CA LEU A 64 20.27 15.45 14.07
C LEU A 64 20.00 16.14 15.41
N THR A 65 19.20 17.21 15.35
CA THR A 65 18.63 17.85 16.54
C THR A 65 17.49 17.00 17.12
N ASP A 66 17.13 17.25 18.38
CA ASP A 66 15.98 16.58 19.01
C ASP A 66 14.66 16.85 18.28
N ASN A 67 14.50 18.05 17.72
CA ASN A 67 13.31 18.41 16.97
C ASN A 67 13.21 17.66 15.64
N GLU A 68 14.32 17.48 14.92
CA GLU A 68 14.37 16.69 13.68
C GLU A 68 14.08 15.22 13.96
N ARG A 69 14.72 14.64 15.00
CA ARG A 69 14.42 13.27 15.42
C ARG A 69 12.96 13.12 15.84
N PHE A 70 12.42 14.07 16.61
CA PHE A 70 11.02 14.05 17.01
C PHE A 70 10.09 14.03 15.78
N PHE A 71 10.34 14.91 14.82
CA PHE A 71 9.56 14.97 13.58
C PHE A 71 9.62 13.65 12.79
N ILE A 72 10.83 13.15 12.52
CA ILE A 72 11.01 11.91 11.74
C ILE A 72 10.36 10.71 12.43
N LYS A 73 10.49 10.57 13.76
CA LYS A 73 9.80 9.51 14.51
C LYS A 73 8.29 9.52 14.28
N HIS A 74 7.65 10.68 14.34
CA HIS A 74 6.20 10.77 14.17
C HIS A 74 5.78 10.48 12.72
N VAL A 75 6.58 10.92 11.74
CA VAL A 75 6.35 10.59 10.32
C VAL A 75 6.47 9.09 10.08
N LEU A 76 7.50 8.43 10.62
CA LEU A 76 7.65 6.98 10.54
C LEU A 76 6.48 6.24 11.21
N ALA A 77 6.02 6.71 12.37
CA ALA A 77 4.86 6.12 13.08
C ALA A 77 3.60 6.17 12.22
N PHE A 78 3.34 7.34 11.63
CA PHE A 78 2.18 7.54 10.77
C PHE A 78 2.22 6.59 9.58
N PHE A 79 3.37 6.49 8.90
CA PHE A 79 3.49 5.67 7.71
C PHE A 79 3.40 4.17 8.01
N ALA A 80 4.07 3.69 9.06
CA ALA A 80 4.03 2.29 9.49
C ALA A 80 2.59 1.81 9.75
N ALA A 81 1.76 2.64 10.40
CA ALA A 81 0.35 2.31 10.62
C ALA A 81 -0.51 2.48 9.36
N SER A 82 -0.23 3.49 8.54
CA SER A 82 -1.07 3.83 7.38
C SER A 82 -1.05 2.76 6.28
N ASP A 83 0.09 2.11 6.04
CA ASP A 83 0.18 1.09 4.99
C ASP A 83 -0.62 -0.17 5.34
N GLY A 84 -0.73 -0.51 6.63
CA GLY A 84 -1.64 -1.57 7.10
C GLY A 84 -3.11 -1.26 6.79
N ILE A 85 -3.56 -0.04 7.07
CA ILE A 85 -4.95 0.41 6.78
C ILE A 85 -5.23 0.36 5.28
N VAL A 86 -4.28 0.81 4.45
CA VAL A 86 -4.42 0.77 2.99
C VAL A 86 -4.46 -0.68 2.50
N ASN A 87 -3.62 -1.57 3.03
CA ASN A 87 -3.62 -2.98 2.65
C ASN A 87 -4.93 -3.69 3.00
N GLU A 88 -5.49 -3.44 4.19
CA GLU A 88 -6.80 -3.98 4.57
C GLU A 88 -7.90 -3.53 3.61
N ASN A 89 -7.90 -2.25 3.20
CA ASN A 89 -8.87 -1.77 2.22
C ASN A 89 -8.69 -2.45 0.85
N LEU A 90 -7.45 -2.55 0.37
CA LEU A 90 -7.14 -3.16 -0.91
C LEU A 90 -7.57 -4.64 -0.94
N ALA A 91 -7.24 -5.41 0.09
CA ALA A 91 -7.48 -6.85 0.16
C ALA A 91 -8.95 -7.19 0.45
N MET A 92 -9.61 -6.44 1.34
CA MET A 92 -10.97 -6.76 1.79
C MET A 92 -12.05 -6.08 0.94
N ASN A 93 -11.75 -4.94 0.34
CA ASN A 93 -12.74 -4.16 -0.41
C ASN A 93 -12.36 -4.06 -1.89
N LEU A 94 -11.35 -3.26 -2.23
CA LEU A 94 -11.15 -2.81 -3.61
C LEU A 94 -10.83 -3.95 -4.59
N SER A 95 -10.00 -4.92 -4.19
CA SER A 95 -9.71 -6.09 -5.03
C SER A 95 -10.89 -7.04 -5.19
N ASN A 96 -11.85 -7.00 -4.26
CA ASN A 96 -13.07 -7.82 -4.30
C ASN A 96 -14.15 -7.16 -5.16
N GLU A 97 -14.28 -5.82 -5.09
CA GLU A 97 -15.25 -5.06 -5.89
C GLU A 97 -14.87 -5.01 -7.37
N VAL A 98 -13.58 -4.88 -7.69
CA VAL A 98 -13.11 -4.83 -9.09
C VAL A 98 -12.87 -6.24 -9.62
N LEU A 99 -13.58 -6.59 -10.68
CA LEU A 99 -13.68 -7.97 -11.17
C LEU A 99 -12.76 -8.26 -12.36
N GLY A 100 -12.23 -7.22 -13.01
CA GLY A 100 -11.30 -7.35 -14.13
C GLY A 100 -9.96 -7.99 -13.71
N PRO A 101 -9.51 -9.10 -14.33
CA PRO A 101 -8.27 -9.79 -13.96
C PRO A 101 -7.03 -8.88 -14.06
N GLU A 102 -6.97 -7.95 -15.00
CA GLU A 102 -5.85 -6.99 -15.11
C GLU A 102 -5.78 -6.04 -13.92
N ALA A 103 -6.93 -5.54 -13.47
CA ALA A 103 -7.02 -4.68 -12.30
C ALA A 103 -6.70 -5.46 -11.02
N ARG A 104 -7.15 -6.72 -10.92
CA ARG A 104 -6.75 -7.62 -9.83
C ARG A 104 -5.25 -7.92 -9.83
N CYS A 105 -4.62 -8.08 -10.99
CA CYS A 105 -3.16 -8.18 -11.08
C CYS A 105 -2.47 -6.90 -10.58
N PHE A 106 -3.00 -5.72 -10.95
CA PHE A 106 -2.50 -4.44 -10.46
C PHE A 106 -2.61 -4.31 -8.94
N TYR A 107 -3.81 -4.54 -8.37
CA TYR A 107 -4.04 -4.44 -6.94
C TYR A 107 -3.29 -5.51 -6.14
N GLY A 108 -3.19 -6.74 -6.65
CA GLY A 108 -2.37 -7.78 -6.03
C GLY A 108 -0.90 -7.37 -5.95
N PHE A 109 -0.38 -6.73 -7.00
CA PHE A 109 0.98 -6.19 -6.98
C PHE A 109 1.13 -4.98 -6.04
N GLN A 110 0.12 -4.10 -5.99
CA GLN A 110 0.09 -2.98 -5.06
C GLN A 110 0.12 -3.44 -3.60
N ILE A 111 -0.65 -4.49 -3.26
CA ILE A 111 -0.65 -5.10 -1.92
C ILE A 111 0.75 -5.63 -1.57
N ALA A 112 1.40 -6.34 -2.50
CA ALA A 112 2.76 -6.84 -2.29
C ALA A 112 3.77 -5.71 -2.02
N ILE A 113 3.75 -4.65 -2.82
CA ILE A 113 4.61 -3.48 -2.60
C ILE A 113 4.30 -2.78 -1.27
N LYS A 114 3.04 -2.71 -0.86
CA LYS A 114 2.65 -2.11 0.42
C LYS A 114 3.13 -2.91 1.64
N TYR A 115 3.26 -4.24 1.51
CA TYR A 115 3.94 -5.04 2.53
C TYR A 115 5.44 -4.75 2.59
N ILE A 116 6.11 -4.60 1.44
CA ILE A 116 7.53 -4.18 1.39
C ILE A 116 7.72 -2.80 2.02
N HIS A 117 6.80 -1.85 1.77
CA HIS A 117 6.83 -0.55 2.44
C HIS A 117 6.71 -0.69 3.96
N SER A 118 5.77 -1.51 4.43
CA SER A 118 5.54 -1.76 5.87
C SER A 118 6.77 -2.37 6.55
N GLU A 119 7.43 -3.32 5.87
CA GLU A 119 8.70 -3.91 6.31
C GLU A 119 9.79 -2.85 6.43
N VAL A 120 9.94 -1.99 5.43
CA VAL A 120 10.97 -0.94 5.42
C VAL A 120 10.74 0.10 6.51
N TYR A 121 9.49 0.53 6.73
CA TYR A 121 9.20 1.43 7.85
C TYR A 121 9.51 0.77 9.19
N SER A 122 9.25 -0.53 9.34
CA SER A 122 9.59 -1.29 10.54
C SER A 122 11.11 -1.38 10.73
N LEU A 123 11.87 -1.64 9.67
CA LEU A 123 13.33 -1.67 9.69
C LEU A 123 13.92 -0.30 10.07
N LEU A 124 13.39 0.78 9.49
CA LEU A 124 13.80 2.15 9.82
C LEU A 124 13.50 2.50 11.27
N ILE A 125 12.33 2.11 11.79
CA ILE A 125 11.97 2.30 13.19
C ILE A 125 12.94 1.53 14.10
N ASP A 126 13.19 0.25 13.82
CA ASP A 126 14.08 -0.58 14.65
C ASP A 126 15.53 -0.08 14.64
N THR A 127 16.00 0.37 13.48
CA THR A 127 17.36 0.92 13.31
C THR A 127 17.55 2.21 14.11
N HIS A 128 16.60 3.16 14.04
CA HIS A 128 16.80 4.52 14.55
C HIS A 128 16.21 4.75 15.95
N ILE A 129 15.23 3.95 16.37
CA ILE A 129 14.46 4.13 17.61
C ILE A 129 14.79 2.99 18.57
N ASN A 130 16.00 3.03 19.15
CA ASN A 130 16.43 2.07 20.15
C ASN A 130 15.78 2.33 21.53
N ASP A 131 14.96 1.38 21.99
CA ASP A 131 14.16 1.42 23.21
C ASP A 131 15.03 1.32 24.49
N ARG A 132 15.45 2.45 25.05
CA ARG A 132 15.75 2.54 26.50
C ARG A 132 14.75 3.35 27.30
N VAL A 133 13.83 4.07 26.67
CA VAL A 133 12.79 4.85 27.36
C VAL A 133 11.46 4.65 26.64
N ARG A 134 10.67 3.73 27.18
CA ARG A 134 9.35 3.36 26.69
C ARG A 134 8.38 4.52 26.91
N SER A 135 8.06 5.25 25.85
CA SER A 135 6.95 6.22 25.80
C SER A 135 5.73 5.55 25.16
N SER A 136 4.52 5.96 25.54
CA SER A 136 3.24 5.43 25.05
C SER A 136 3.09 5.46 23.52
N THR A 137 3.88 6.28 22.82
CA THR A 137 3.90 6.36 21.34
C THR A 137 4.49 5.10 20.69
N THR A 138 5.46 4.42 21.32
CA THR A 138 6.12 3.23 20.72
C THR A 138 5.17 2.02 20.67
N SER A 139 4.16 1.97 21.54
CA SER A 139 3.18 0.88 21.53
C SER A 139 2.30 0.87 20.27
N VAL A 140 2.18 2.01 19.58
CA VAL A 140 1.40 2.13 18.32
C VAL A 140 2.24 1.75 17.10
N MET A 141 3.57 1.84 17.21
CA MET A 141 4.52 1.53 16.12
C MET A 141 4.81 0.03 15.96
N ARG A 142 4.50 -0.81 16.97
CA ARG A 142 4.78 -2.26 16.96
C ARG A 142 3.52 -3.14 17.00
N CYS A 143 2.33 -2.56 16.76
CA CYS A 143 1.09 -3.34 16.60
C CYS A 143 1.09 -4.10 15.28
#